data_AF-A0A7R8X5R8-F1
#
_entry.id   AF-A0A7R8X5R8-F1
#
_cell.length_a   1.000
_cell.length_b   1.000
_cell.length_c   1.000
_cell.angle_alpha   90.00
_cell.angle_beta   90.00
_cell.angle_gamma   90.00
#
_symmetry.space_group_name_H-M   'P 1'
#
loop_
_entity.id
_entity.type
_entity.pdbx_description
1 polymer ?
#
loop_
_entity_poly.entity_id
_entity_poly.type
_entity_poly.pdbx_seq_one_letter_code
_entity_poly.pdbx_strand_id
1 'polypeptide(L)'
;MGIIHSCLLRLRGRRRRDTFSGVATQEEAKPDRKPSTGSLKFMNEGSRKRRKSSKRDPEHSATSWDTGEKVDPKDYTIENQRDVLTGRTPGTIRGQQFIIQNCSNSSIYLYDHIGAITVDDCSDCKMFIGPVRSSQPIIESSSNINFAPFQYFYPQLEADTHFITIPDQINNAGLSPFNCNWSNIHDFTPSPTEPNWSILPEATNLEEYLPPPTPDQELFKDMSVSLEPSKSVVPATAGIHCVVKSQESALVAFFSDGQHHDRARSFIRDMKEANPQSQLIQAQELYLTKEDAQRVFQSPNYADIITMGSVVGLEYNGPGTFVAAQKVCPLYCY
;
A
#
# COMPACT_ATOMS: atom_id res chain seq x y z
N MET A 1 30.51 16.37 -8.89
CA MET A 1 30.06 14.96 -8.91
C MET A 1 28.72 14.96 -9.61
N GLY A 2 28.54 14.12 -10.65
CA GLY A 2 27.23 13.99 -11.30
C GLY A 2 26.20 13.47 -10.30
N ILE A 3 24.96 13.92 -10.42
CA ILE A 3 23.86 13.47 -9.56
C ILE A 3 23.44 12.07 -10.05
N ILE A 4 23.30 11.11 -9.13
CA ILE A 4 22.96 9.72 -9.49
C ILE A 4 21.44 9.58 -9.48
N HIS A 5 20.75 9.72 -10.61
CA HIS A 5 19.28 9.70 -10.58
C HIS A 5 18.67 8.28 -10.50
N SER A 6 19.43 7.24 -10.87
CA SER A 6 18.97 5.86 -10.76
C SER A 6 20.09 4.82 -10.63
N CYS A 7 19.73 3.59 -10.29
CA CYS A 7 20.61 2.41 -10.27
C CYS A 7 19.93 1.23 -10.98
N LEU A 8 20.65 0.56 -11.88
CA LEU A 8 20.21 -0.67 -12.54
C LEU A 8 21.07 -1.85 -12.09
N LEU A 9 20.41 -2.89 -11.56
CA LEU A 9 21.04 -4.12 -11.10
C LEU A 9 20.47 -5.34 -11.81
N ARG A 10 21.33 -6.32 -12.07
CA ARG A 10 20.92 -7.68 -12.43
C ARG A 10 20.71 -8.49 -11.15
N LEU A 11 19.59 -9.19 -11.03
CA LEU A 11 19.23 -9.94 -9.81
C LEU A 11 19.62 -11.42 -9.84
N ARG A 12 20.29 -11.90 -10.89
CA ARG A 12 20.65 -13.32 -11.04
C ARG A 12 21.43 -13.85 -9.82
N GLY A 13 20.92 -14.90 -9.18
CA GLY A 13 21.53 -15.56 -8.03
C GLY A 13 21.41 -14.82 -6.70
N ARG A 14 20.65 -13.72 -6.64
CA ARG A 14 20.38 -13.00 -5.39
C ARG A 14 19.24 -13.64 -4.62
N ARG A 15 19.32 -13.60 -3.29
CA ARG A 15 18.20 -14.00 -2.42
C ARG A 15 17.25 -12.83 -2.25
N ARG A 16 15.99 -13.10 -1.90
CA ARG A 16 14.98 -12.08 -1.57
C ARG A 16 15.48 -11.08 -0.51
N ARG A 17 16.26 -11.55 0.47
CA ARG A 17 16.87 -10.68 1.49
C ARG A 17 17.92 -9.71 0.96
N ASP A 18 18.36 -9.85 -0.30
CA ASP A 18 19.37 -9.01 -0.95
C ASP A 18 18.71 -8.06 -1.98
N THR A 19 17.38 -7.92 -1.94
CA THR A 19 16.57 -7.01 -2.78
C THR A 19 15.72 -6.06 -1.91
N PHE A 20 14.92 -5.19 -2.54
CA PHE A 20 13.99 -4.28 -1.86
C PHE A 20 12.98 -5.04 -0.99
N SER A 21 12.52 -6.21 -1.44
CA SER A 21 11.60 -7.08 -0.69
C SER A 21 12.16 -7.62 0.63
N GLY A 22 13.47 -7.48 0.86
CA GLY A 22 14.14 -7.85 2.10
C GLY A 22 14.42 -6.68 3.04
N VAL A 23 14.02 -5.46 2.67
CA VAL A 23 14.14 -4.27 3.52
C VAL A 23 12.91 -4.21 4.42
N ALA A 24 13.12 -4.07 5.74
CA ALA A 24 12.03 -3.88 6.69
C ALA A 24 11.38 -2.52 6.45
N THR A 25 10.05 -2.48 6.33
CA THR A 25 9.31 -1.22 6.30
C THR A 25 9.22 -0.64 7.71
N GLN A 26 9.31 0.68 7.86
CA GLN A 26 9.39 1.33 9.19
C GLN A 26 8.14 1.11 10.07
N GLU A 27 7.05 0.54 9.55
CA GLU A 27 5.85 0.19 10.32
C GLU A 27 6.01 -1.07 11.21
N GLU A 28 7.06 -1.88 11.03
CA GLU A 28 7.26 -3.10 11.84
C GLU A 28 7.89 -2.85 13.24
N ALA A 29 8.17 -1.59 13.60
CA ALA A 29 8.65 -1.25 14.93
C ALA A 29 7.53 -1.39 15.97
N LYS A 30 7.41 -2.58 16.58
CA LYS A 30 6.58 -2.79 17.78
C LYS A 30 6.96 -1.75 18.85
N PRO A 31 6.00 -1.01 19.43
CA PRO A 31 6.31 -0.13 20.55
C PRO A 31 6.79 -0.98 21.74
N ASP A 32 7.97 -0.65 22.25
CA ASP A 32 8.55 -1.24 23.46
C ASP A 32 7.54 -1.16 24.61
N ARG A 33 6.96 -2.30 24.99
CA ARG A 33 6.25 -2.44 26.27
C ARG A 33 7.28 -2.39 27.38
N LYS A 34 7.50 -1.20 27.96
CA LYS A 34 8.20 -1.10 29.24
C LYS A 34 7.41 -1.88 30.31
N PRO A 35 8.02 -2.78 31.08
CA PRO A 35 7.35 -3.51 32.13
C PRO A 35 7.07 -2.59 33.32
N SER A 36 5.79 -2.45 33.69
CA SER A 36 5.40 -1.80 34.94
C SER A 36 5.56 -2.79 36.09
N THR A 37 6.69 -2.76 36.77
CA THR A 37 6.87 -3.37 38.10
C THR A 37 7.31 -2.29 39.08
N GLY A 38 6.55 -2.10 40.16
CA GLY A 38 6.94 -1.17 41.21
C GLY A 38 5.82 -0.87 42.21
N SER A 39 5.41 -1.88 42.98
CA SER A 39 4.78 -1.65 44.29
C SER A 39 5.65 -0.74 45.15
N LEU A 40 5.09 0.24 45.86
CA LEU A 40 5.33 0.42 47.30
C LEU A 40 4.48 1.57 47.93
N LYS A 41 3.67 1.15 48.90
CA LYS A 41 3.39 1.72 50.24
C LYS A 41 2.69 3.08 50.40
N PHE A 42 1.50 2.94 50.98
CA PHE A 42 0.82 3.87 51.88
C PHE A 42 1.68 4.26 53.08
N MET A 43 1.66 5.55 53.44
CA MET A 43 1.75 6.03 54.82
C MET A 43 1.03 7.38 54.96
N ASN A 44 0.43 7.57 56.12
CA ASN A 44 -0.68 8.47 56.42
C ASN A 44 -0.22 9.70 57.25
N GLU A 45 -1.16 10.64 57.39
CA GLU A 45 -1.31 11.71 58.41
C GLU A 45 -0.87 13.14 58.07
N GLY A 46 -1.78 14.11 58.32
CA GLY A 46 -1.34 15.44 58.78
C GLY A 46 -2.09 16.74 58.44
N SER A 47 -3.43 16.80 58.45
CA SER A 47 -4.26 17.96 58.93
C SER A 47 -4.13 19.43 58.42
N ARG A 48 -5.31 20.01 58.09
CA ARG A 48 -5.79 21.42 58.24
C ARG A 48 -5.15 22.48 57.30
N LYS A 49 -5.87 23.39 56.60
CA LYS A 49 -7.11 24.17 56.88
C LYS A 49 -7.57 24.92 55.60
N ARG A 50 -8.87 25.16 55.45
CA ARG A 50 -9.54 25.99 54.40
C ARG A 50 -9.12 27.47 54.44
N ARG A 51 -8.95 28.09 53.26
CA ARG A 51 -9.23 29.52 53.01
C ARG A 51 -9.61 29.74 51.53
N LYS A 52 -10.71 30.48 51.31
CA LYS A 52 -11.30 30.80 50.01
C LYS A 52 -10.73 32.09 49.40
N SER A 53 -10.75 32.09 48.06
CA SER A 53 -10.87 33.20 47.09
C SER A 53 -9.71 34.19 46.88
N SER A 54 -9.09 34.10 45.70
CA SER A 54 -8.94 35.25 44.82
C SER A 54 -9.15 34.81 43.36
N LYS A 55 -9.98 35.57 42.64
CA LYS A 55 -10.27 35.40 41.21
C LYS A 55 -9.01 35.65 40.40
N ARG A 56 -8.68 34.73 39.49
CA ARG A 56 -7.86 35.00 38.30
C ARG A 56 -8.57 34.30 37.13
N ASP A 57 -8.75 35.08 36.07
CA ASP A 57 -9.51 34.72 34.88
C ASP A 57 -8.95 33.46 34.22
N PRO A 58 -9.79 32.49 33.80
CA PRO A 58 -9.33 31.38 33.00
C PRO A 58 -9.40 31.77 31.53
N GLU A 59 -8.30 32.32 31.02
CA GLU A 59 -7.97 32.17 29.61
C GLU A 59 -7.47 30.73 29.44
N HIS A 60 -8.41 29.80 29.32
CA HIS A 60 -8.09 28.40 29.04
C HIS A 60 -7.61 28.31 27.60
N SER A 61 -6.31 28.05 27.45
CA SER A 61 -5.69 27.50 26.26
C SER A 61 -6.42 26.21 25.87
N ALA A 62 -7.30 26.33 24.87
CA ALA A 62 -7.81 25.18 24.14
C ALA A 62 -6.61 24.51 23.47
N THR A 63 -6.16 23.42 24.09
CA THR A 63 -5.18 22.53 23.49
C THR A 63 -5.89 21.74 22.40
N SER A 64 -5.27 21.66 21.23
CA SER A 64 -5.77 21.12 19.95
C SER A 64 -5.99 19.59 19.94
N TRP A 65 -6.60 19.03 20.98
CA TRP A 65 -6.83 17.59 21.12
C TRP A 65 -8.32 17.21 21.24
N ASP A 66 -9.24 18.17 21.17
CA ASP A 66 -10.68 17.97 21.46
C ASP A 66 -11.62 18.10 20.24
N THR A 67 -11.13 17.79 19.04
CA THR A 67 -11.99 17.53 17.87
C THR A 67 -11.68 16.15 17.29
N GLY A 68 -11.76 15.11 18.11
CA GLY A 68 -11.91 13.75 17.62
C GLY A 68 -13.37 13.53 17.24
N GLU A 69 -13.70 13.54 15.95
CA GLU A 69 -14.98 12.96 15.50
C GLU A 69 -15.07 11.53 16.06
N LYS A 70 -16.21 11.18 16.69
CA LYS A 70 -16.41 9.82 17.18
C LYS A 70 -16.53 8.89 15.97
N VAL A 71 -15.48 8.10 15.74
CA VAL A 71 -15.42 7.04 14.73
C VAL A 71 -16.33 5.89 15.19
N ASP A 72 -17.39 5.58 14.44
CA ASP A 72 -18.23 4.40 14.69
C ASP A 72 -17.61 3.19 13.98
N PRO A 73 -17.31 2.08 14.69
CA PRO A 73 -16.80 0.85 14.06
C PRO A 73 -17.66 0.33 12.89
N LYS A 74 -18.96 0.62 12.88
CA LYS A 74 -19.86 0.22 11.79
C LYS A 74 -19.56 0.91 10.47
N ASP A 75 -19.00 2.11 10.50
CA ASP A 75 -18.64 2.85 9.28
C ASP A 75 -17.50 2.15 8.53
N TYR A 76 -16.69 1.36 9.25
CA TYR A 76 -15.51 0.65 8.77
C TYR A 76 -15.69 -0.86 8.68
N THR A 77 -16.95 -1.31 8.73
CA THR A 77 -17.30 -2.72 8.60
C THR A 77 -18.40 -2.88 7.55
N ILE A 78 -18.26 -3.90 6.69
CA ILE A 78 -19.35 -4.42 5.87
C ILE A 78 -19.61 -5.83 6.36
N GLU A 79 -20.80 -6.07 6.91
CA GLU A 79 -21.15 -7.35 7.49
C GLU A 79 -22.51 -7.87 7.02
N ASN A 80 -22.67 -9.19 7.00
CA ASN A 80 -23.96 -9.87 6.78
C ASN A 80 -24.60 -9.53 5.43
N GLN A 81 -23.80 -9.34 4.38
CA GLN A 81 -24.29 -9.00 3.05
C GLN A 81 -24.51 -10.26 2.21
N ARG A 82 -25.61 -10.31 1.46
CA ARG A 82 -25.93 -11.43 0.60
C ARG A 82 -26.64 -10.97 -0.67
N ASP A 83 -26.18 -11.45 -1.82
CA ASP A 83 -26.78 -11.16 -3.14
C ASP A 83 -26.90 -9.64 -3.44
N VAL A 84 -25.94 -8.84 -2.97
CA VAL A 84 -25.97 -7.37 -3.08
C VAL A 84 -24.69 -6.78 -3.65
N LEU A 85 -24.83 -5.56 -4.17
CA LEU A 85 -23.72 -4.67 -4.46
C LEU A 85 -23.65 -3.57 -3.40
N THR A 86 -22.48 -3.40 -2.79
CA THR A 86 -22.28 -2.42 -1.70
C THR A 86 -20.84 -1.92 -1.66
N GLY A 87 -20.52 -1.01 -0.75
CA GLY A 87 -19.16 -0.54 -0.57
C GLY A 87 -19.03 0.83 0.08
N ARG A 88 -17.96 1.55 -0.30
CA ARG A 88 -17.54 2.84 0.25
C ARG A 88 -17.03 3.74 -0.87
N THR A 89 -17.39 5.02 -0.81
CA THR A 89 -16.97 6.06 -1.75
C THR A 89 -15.70 6.78 -1.24
N PRO A 90 -15.00 7.54 -2.09
CA PRO A 90 -13.80 8.27 -1.68
C PRO A 90 -14.03 9.18 -0.48
N GLY A 91 -13.06 9.18 0.44
CA GLY A 91 -13.07 10.00 1.65
C GLY A 91 -13.96 9.49 2.79
N THR A 92 -14.47 8.26 2.72
CA THR A 92 -15.29 7.64 3.78
C THR A 92 -14.52 6.68 4.68
N ILE A 93 -13.41 6.09 4.22
CA ILE A 93 -12.53 5.20 4.99
C ILE A 93 -11.29 5.95 5.51
N ARG A 94 -10.72 6.86 4.71
CA ARG A 94 -9.60 7.74 5.12
C ARG A 94 -8.44 7.02 5.82
N GLY A 95 -8.03 5.85 5.30
CA GLY A 95 -6.89 5.11 5.82
C GLY A 95 -7.12 4.37 7.14
N GLN A 96 -8.37 4.29 7.60
CA GLN A 96 -8.72 3.42 8.74
C GLN A 96 -8.62 1.94 8.36
N GLN A 97 -8.53 1.07 9.38
CA GLN A 97 -8.72 -0.36 9.19
C GLN A 97 -10.16 -0.63 8.74
N PHE A 98 -10.35 -1.56 7.81
CA PHE A 98 -11.66 -1.95 7.29
C PHE A 98 -11.86 -3.46 7.42
N ILE A 99 -13.08 -3.89 7.75
CA ILE A 99 -13.45 -5.30 7.92
C ILE A 99 -14.60 -5.64 6.97
N ILE A 100 -14.47 -6.75 6.25
CA ILE A 100 -15.55 -7.37 5.48
C ILE A 100 -15.82 -8.73 6.11
N GLN A 101 -17.01 -8.95 6.65
CA GLN A 101 -17.32 -10.17 7.39
C GLN A 101 -18.68 -10.79 7.03
N ASN A 102 -18.78 -12.11 7.05
CA ASN A 102 -20.05 -12.84 6.82
C ASN A 102 -20.79 -12.37 5.55
N CYS A 103 -20.07 -12.26 4.43
CA CYS A 103 -20.64 -11.83 3.16
C CYS A 103 -20.67 -12.98 2.16
N SER A 104 -21.78 -13.14 1.43
CA SER A 104 -21.93 -14.20 0.43
C SER A 104 -22.47 -13.69 -0.91
N ASN A 105 -21.95 -14.20 -2.01
CA ASN A 105 -22.42 -13.89 -3.38
C ASN A 105 -22.64 -12.38 -3.62
N SER A 106 -21.72 -11.53 -3.15
CA SER A 106 -21.87 -10.07 -3.17
C SER A 106 -20.70 -9.39 -3.88
N SER A 107 -20.97 -8.21 -4.45
CA SER A 107 -19.94 -7.36 -5.07
C SER A 107 -19.66 -6.16 -4.16
N ILE A 108 -18.44 -6.04 -3.66
CA ILE A 108 -18.06 -5.04 -2.65
C ILE A 108 -16.99 -4.11 -3.23
N TYR A 109 -17.22 -2.80 -3.22
CA TYR A 109 -16.31 -1.81 -3.79
C TYR A 109 -15.85 -0.79 -2.74
N LEU A 110 -14.57 -0.79 -2.40
CA LEU A 110 -13.98 0.18 -1.48
C LEU A 110 -13.14 1.19 -2.27
N TYR A 111 -13.75 2.31 -2.70
CA TYR A 111 -13.09 3.38 -3.46
C TYR A 111 -12.37 4.40 -2.57
N ASP A 112 -11.62 3.93 -1.59
CA ASP A 112 -10.85 4.80 -0.72
C ASP A 112 -9.57 4.09 -0.27
N HIS A 113 -8.63 4.86 0.24
CA HIS A 113 -7.45 4.29 0.85
C HIS A 113 -7.74 3.68 2.23
N ILE A 114 -7.09 2.55 2.50
CA ILE A 114 -7.35 1.71 3.66
C ILE A 114 -6.04 1.49 4.43
N GLY A 115 -6.08 1.49 5.76
CA GLY A 115 -4.90 1.22 6.58
C GLY A 115 -4.55 -0.27 6.59
N ALA A 116 -5.54 -1.10 6.90
CA ALA A 116 -5.46 -2.55 6.87
C ALA A 116 -6.82 -3.13 6.51
N ILE A 117 -6.85 -4.25 5.78
CA ILE A 117 -8.08 -4.92 5.35
C ILE A 117 -8.12 -6.35 5.91
N THR A 118 -9.26 -6.72 6.48
CA THR A 118 -9.55 -8.09 6.93
C THR A 118 -10.81 -8.59 6.23
N VAL A 119 -10.71 -9.77 5.62
CA VAL A 119 -11.85 -10.48 5.02
C VAL A 119 -12.10 -11.76 5.80
N ASP A 120 -13.24 -11.85 6.47
CA ASP A 120 -13.60 -12.95 7.37
C ASP A 120 -14.95 -13.59 6.98
N ASP A 121 -15.06 -14.91 7.06
CA ASP A 121 -16.31 -15.65 6.76
C ASP A 121 -17.02 -15.21 5.46
N CYS A 122 -16.24 -14.99 4.38
CA CYS A 122 -16.77 -14.57 3.09
C CYS A 122 -16.71 -15.71 2.06
N SER A 123 -17.76 -15.82 1.25
CA SER A 123 -17.87 -16.84 0.19
C SER A 123 -18.42 -16.24 -1.10
N ASP A 124 -17.84 -16.63 -2.24
CA ASP A 124 -18.28 -16.21 -3.58
C ASP A 124 -18.43 -14.67 -3.74
N CYS A 125 -17.63 -13.90 -3.01
CA CYS A 125 -17.63 -12.45 -3.09
C CYS A 125 -16.62 -11.95 -4.12
N LYS A 126 -16.98 -10.87 -4.81
CA LYS A 126 -16.07 -10.15 -5.70
C LYS A 126 -15.80 -8.78 -5.08
N MET A 127 -14.53 -8.46 -4.86
CA MET A 127 -14.16 -7.27 -4.10
C MET A 127 -13.19 -6.39 -4.88
N PHE A 128 -13.55 -5.12 -5.05
CA PHE A 128 -12.59 -4.08 -5.36
C PHE A 128 -12.15 -3.45 -4.04
N ILE A 129 -10.85 -3.49 -3.77
CA ILE A 129 -10.26 -2.93 -2.56
C ILE A 129 -9.30 -1.82 -3.01
N GLY A 130 -9.56 -0.60 -2.56
CA GLY A 130 -8.70 0.55 -2.79
C GLY A 130 -7.28 0.36 -2.23
N PRO A 131 -6.37 1.32 -2.43
CA PRO A 131 -4.98 1.21 -1.96
C PRO A 131 -4.91 0.91 -0.46
N VAL A 132 -4.23 -0.18 -0.09
CA VAL A 132 -4.04 -0.59 1.32
C VAL A 132 -2.62 -0.22 1.78
N ARG A 133 -2.51 0.41 2.95
CA ARG A 133 -1.23 0.84 3.52
C ARG A 133 -0.42 -0.37 3.93
N SER A 134 0.56 -0.72 3.09
CA SER A 134 1.69 -1.64 3.34
C SER A 134 1.40 -2.94 4.11
N SER A 135 0.16 -3.43 4.14
CA SER A 135 -0.22 -4.67 4.82
C SER A 135 -0.49 -5.77 3.80
N GLN A 136 -0.25 -7.01 4.24
CA GLN A 136 -0.66 -8.20 3.52
C GLN A 136 -2.19 -8.29 3.61
N PRO A 137 -2.91 -8.53 2.50
CA PRO A 137 -4.32 -8.88 2.59
C PRO A 137 -4.49 -10.13 3.45
N ILE A 138 -5.34 -10.05 4.46
CA ILE A 138 -5.60 -11.14 5.39
C ILE A 138 -6.97 -11.76 5.08
N ILE A 139 -7.00 -13.08 4.97
CA ILE A 139 -8.24 -13.85 4.91
C ILE A 139 -8.34 -14.82 6.09
N GLU A 140 -9.56 -15.01 6.59
CA GLU A 140 -9.91 -15.96 7.64
C GLU A 140 -11.30 -16.54 7.35
N SER A 141 -11.50 -17.83 7.65
CA SER A 141 -12.75 -18.60 7.48
C SER A 141 -13.46 -18.39 6.13
N SER A 142 -12.73 -18.04 5.08
CA SER A 142 -13.26 -17.63 3.79
C SER A 142 -12.90 -18.63 2.69
N SER A 143 -13.67 -18.67 1.61
CA SER A 143 -13.40 -19.58 0.47
C SER A 143 -13.73 -18.93 -0.88
N ASN A 144 -13.03 -19.38 -1.93
CA ASN A 144 -13.15 -18.88 -3.30
C ASN A 144 -12.89 -17.36 -3.44
N ILE A 145 -11.87 -16.85 -2.74
CA ILE A 145 -11.49 -15.43 -2.79
C ILE A 145 -10.49 -15.19 -3.92
N ASN A 146 -10.76 -14.19 -4.77
CA ASN A 146 -9.95 -13.92 -5.95
C ASN A 146 -9.25 -12.56 -5.85
N PHE A 147 -7.93 -12.54 -6.03
CA PHE A 147 -7.10 -11.35 -6.00
C PHE A 147 -6.58 -10.99 -7.39
N ALA A 148 -6.47 -9.71 -7.70
CA ALA A 148 -5.98 -9.22 -8.99
C ALA A 148 -5.16 -7.93 -8.83
N PRO A 149 -4.29 -7.58 -9.79
CA PRO A 149 -3.62 -6.29 -9.81
C PRO A 149 -4.65 -5.16 -9.78
N PHE A 150 -4.29 -4.08 -9.10
CA PHE A 150 -5.11 -2.87 -9.09
C PHE A 150 -5.18 -2.26 -10.50
N GLN A 151 -6.40 -2.13 -11.04
CA GLN A 151 -6.63 -1.54 -12.37
C GLN A 151 -7.90 -0.69 -12.40
N TYR A 152 -8.11 0.15 -11.40
CA TYR A 152 -9.23 1.10 -11.36
C TYR A 152 -8.70 2.53 -11.29
N PHE A 153 -9.35 3.43 -12.02
CA PHE A 153 -9.12 4.86 -11.94
C PHE A 153 -10.42 5.55 -11.57
N TYR A 154 -10.32 6.53 -10.68
CA TYR A 154 -11.35 7.53 -10.41
C TYR A 154 -10.65 8.84 -10.02
N PRO A 155 -11.18 10.02 -10.36
CA PRO A 155 -10.46 11.30 -10.19
C PRO A 155 -9.93 11.55 -8.77
N GLN A 156 -10.66 11.10 -7.75
CA GLN A 156 -10.27 11.25 -6.35
C GLN A 156 -9.06 10.38 -5.99
N LEU A 157 -8.84 9.24 -6.65
CA LEU A 157 -7.65 8.42 -6.46
C LEU A 157 -6.39 9.18 -6.86
N GLU A 158 -6.45 9.93 -7.96
CA GLU A 158 -5.34 10.78 -8.38
C GLU A 158 -5.09 11.88 -7.36
N ALA A 159 -6.14 12.55 -6.86
CA ALA A 159 -6.00 13.56 -5.81
C ALA A 159 -5.41 12.97 -4.52
N ASP A 160 -5.90 11.82 -4.06
CA ASP A 160 -5.39 11.11 -2.89
C ASP A 160 -3.92 10.74 -3.07
N THR A 161 -3.51 10.33 -4.28
CA THR A 161 -2.10 10.03 -4.60
C THR A 161 -1.23 11.26 -4.87
N HIS A 162 -1.80 12.42 -5.26
CA HIS A 162 -1.08 13.68 -5.49
C HIS A 162 -0.90 14.52 -4.22
N PHE A 163 -1.85 14.47 -3.27
CA PHE A 163 -1.67 15.03 -1.94
C PHE A 163 -0.50 14.36 -1.18
N ILE A 164 -0.05 13.19 -1.62
CA ILE A 164 1.08 12.42 -1.08
C ILE A 164 2.44 12.90 -1.62
N THR A 165 2.47 13.58 -2.78
CA THR A 165 3.71 14.10 -3.40
C THR A 165 4.21 15.45 -2.86
N ILE A 166 3.52 16.06 -1.88
CA ILE A 166 4.01 17.28 -1.21
C ILE A 166 5.06 16.89 -0.14
N PRO A 167 6.35 17.27 -0.29
CA PRO A 167 7.43 16.63 0.48
C PRO A 167 7.49 16.88 1.99
N ASP A 168 6.83 17.91 2.55
CA ASP A 168 7.28 18.42 3.86
C ASP A 168 6.25 18.53 4.99
N GLN A 169 4.95 18.32 4.75
CA GLN A 169 3.96 18.26 5.83
C GLN A 169 2.76 17.43 5.36
N ILE A 170 2.14 16.70 6.31
CA ILE A 170 0.86 15.96 6.22
C ILE A 170 1.02 14.44 6.15
N ASN A 171 1.36 13.89 7.33
CA ASN A 171 0.60 12.80 7.94
C ASN A 171 -0.87 12.86 7.52
N ASN A 172 -1.33 11.98 6.62
CA ASN A 172 -2.66 11.37 6.78
C ASN A 172 -2.87 10.11 5.92
N ALA A 173 -2.15 9.91 4.79
CA ALA A 173 -2.31 8.69 3.98
C ALA A 173 -1.06 7.79 3.88
N GLY A 174 0.17 8.32 3.77
CA GLY A 174 1.41 7.51 3.76
C GLY A 174 1.49 6.43 2.66
N LEU A 175 0.71 6.58 1.58
CA LEU A 175 0.46 5.55 0.58
C LEU A 175 1.18 5.85 -0.73
N SER A 176 2.34 5.22 -0.91
CA SER A 176 2.98 5.25 -2.22
C SER A 176 2.16 4.46 -3.24
N PRO A 177 1.91 4.98 -4.46
CA PRO A 177 1.32 4.18 -5.54
C PRO A 177 2.22 3.00 -5.94
N PHE A 178 3.49 3.03 -5.56
CA PHE A 178 4.41 1.92 -5.77
C PHE A 178 4.28 0.83 -4.71
N ASN A 179 3.62 1.07 -3.56
CA ASN A 179 3.48 0.08 -2.49
C ASN A 179 2.12 -0.63 -2.53
N CYS A 180 1.97 -1.57 -3.47
CA CYS A 180 0.74 -2.38 -3.61
C CYS A 180 1.03 -3.88 -3.38
N ASN A 181 0.65 -4.40 -2.21
CA ASN A 181 0.88 -5.80 -1.79
C ASN A 181 -0.28 -6.75 -2.13
N TRP A 182 -1.05 -6.45 -3.19
CA TRP A 182 -2.29 -7.14 -3.55
C TRP A 182 -2.16 -8.67 -3.70
N SER A 183 -0.94 -9.15 -4.02
CA SER A 183 -0.66 -10.56 -4.27
C SER A 183 -0.01 -11.29 -3.10
N ASN A 184 0.29 -10.66 -1.96
CA ASN A 184 0.92 -11.33 -0.81
C ASN A 184 -0.10 -11.66 0.28
N ILE A 185 -0.95 -12.66 0.01
CA ILE A 185 -2.10 -13.02 0.86
C ILE A 185 -1.65 -13.83 2.07
N HIS A 186 -2.17 -13.49 3.25
CA HIS A 186 -2.08 -14.31 4.45
C HIS A 186 -3.41 -14.98 4.74
N ASP A 187 -3.44 -16.32 4.72
CA ASP A 187 -4.62 -17.13 5.07
C ASP A 187 -4.42 -17.73 6.46
N PHE A 188 -5.22 -17.29 7.45
CA PHE A 188 -5.17 -17.81 8.82
C PHE A 188 -5.83 -19.18 8.96
N THR A 189 -6.67 -19.58 8.00
CA THR A 189 -7.48 -20.81 8.05
C THR A 189 -7.33 -21.60 6.74
N PRO A 190 -6.10 -21.98 6.33
CA PRO A 190 -5.89 -22.66 5.06
C PRO A 190 -6.62 -24.01 5.04
N SER A 191 -7.39 -24.24 3.98
CA SER A 191 -8.07 -25.52 3.77
C SER A 191 -7.06 -26.62 3.39
N PRO A 192 -7.22 -27.85 3.94
CA PRO A 192 -6.32 -28.95 3.64
C PRO A 192 -6.55 -29.57 2.25
N THR A 193 -7.67 -29.28 1.60
CA THR A 193 -8.07 -29.90 0.33
C THR A 193 -7.88 -28.99 -0.87
N GLU A 194 -8.31 -27.73 -0.77
CA GLU A 194 -8.31 -26.76 -1.87
C GLU A 194 -7.90 -25.40 -1.33
N PRO A 195 -7.17 -24.57 -2.10
CA PRO A 195 -6.81 -23.24 -1.65
C PRO A 195 -8.07 -22.36 -1.51
N ASN A 196 -8.15 -21.61 -0.42
CA ASN A 196 -9.27 -20.68 -0.17
C ASN A 196 -9.25 -19.45 -1.09
N TRP A 197 -8.13 -19.21 -1.76
CA TRP A 197 -7.94 -18.06 -2.63
C TRP A 197 -7.09 -18.37 -3.86
N SER A 198 -7.24 -17.55 -4.89
CA SER A 198 -6.44 -17.60 -6.11
C SER A 198 -6.14 -16.21 -6.66
N ILE A 199 -5.10 -16.11 -7.48
CA ILE A 199 -4.85 -14.94 -8.31
C ILE A 199 -5.67 -15.09 -9.59
N LEU A 200 -6.39 -14.04 -9.99
CA LEU A 200 -7.12 -14.04 -11.27
C LEU A 200 -6.16 -14.23 -12.45
N PRO A 201 -6.50 -15.08 -13.43
CA PRO A 201 -5.72 -15.20 -14.66
C PRO A 201 -5.50 -13.85 -15.34
N GLU A 202 -4.31 -13.61 -15.88
CA GLU A 202 -3.96 -12.36 -16.60
C GLU A 202 -4.90 -12.06 -17.78
N ALA A 203 -5.52 -13.09 -18.38
CA ALA A 203 -6.47 -12.98 -19.47
C ALA A 203 -7.92 -12.67 -19.03
N THR A 204 -8.17 -12.54 -17.73
CA THR A 204 -9.51 -12.27 -17.20
C THR A 204 -9.99 -10.91 -17.67
N ASN A 205 -11.18 -10.85 -18.27
CA ASN A 205 -11.84 -9.59 -18.54
C ASN A 205 -12.36 -9.01 -17.22
N LEU A 206 -11.62 -8.04 -16.65
CA LEU A 206 -11.98 -7.42 -15.37
C LEU A 206 -13.34 -6.70 -15.42
N GLU A 207 -13.72 -6.13 -16.56
CA GLU A 207 -15.00 -5.43 -16.70
C GLU A 207 -16.18 -6.41 -16.63
N GLU A 208 -16.02 -7.62 -17.15
CA GLU A 208 -17.03 -8.67 -17.03
C GLU A 208 -16.98 -9.34 -15.65
N TYR A 209 -15.77 -9.53 -15.11
CA TYR A 209 -15.58 -10.22 -13.84
C TYR A 209 -16.10 -9.38 -12.67
N LEU A 210 -15.70 -8.11 -12.59
CA LEU A 210 -16.06 -7.16 -11.53
C LEU A 210 -16.44 -5.81 -12.18
N PRO A 211 -17.65 -5.71 -12.77
CA PRO A 211 -18.05 -4.52 -13.51
C PRO A 211 -18.01 -3.28 -12.62
N PRO A 212 -17.53 -2.13 -13.11
CA PRO A 212 -17.61 -0.90 -12.34
C PRO A 212 -19.09 -0.60 -12.01
N PRO A 213 -19.39 0.00 -10.85
CA PRO A 213 -20.73 0.43 -10.52
C PRO A 213 -21.34 1.27 -11.61
N THR A 214 -22.60 1.00 -11.92
CA THR A 214 -23.36 1.72 -12.93
C THR A 214 -24.12 2.89 -12.29
N PRO A 215 -24.44 3.96 -13.05
CA PRO A 215 -25.08 5.16 -12.48
C PRO A 215 -26.45 4.93 -11.83
N ASP A 216 -27.14 3.84 -12.14
CA ASP A 216 -28.39 3.41 -11.50
C ASP A 216 -28.20 2.90 -10.05
N GLN A 217 -26.96 2.67 -9.65
CA GLN A 217 -26.61 2.32 -8.27
C GLN A 217 -26.43 3.59 -7.46
N GLU A 218 -27.44 3.95 -6.67
CA GLU A 218 -27.49 5.18 -5.86
C GLU A 218 -26.21 5.44 -5.02
N LEU A 219 -25.57 4.38 -4.52
CA LEU A 219 -24.33 4.48 -3.72
C LEU A 219 -23.14 5.05 -4.50
N PHE A 220 -23.08 4.80 -5.81
CA PHE A 220 -21.94 5.13 -6.67
C PHE A 220 -22.32 6.01 -7.87
N LYS A 221 -23.52 6.58 -7.89
CA LYS A 221 -24.04 7.34 -9.05
C LYS A 221 -23.16 8.52 -9.49
N ASP A 222 -22.43 9.12 -8.56
CA ASP A 222 -21.54 10.27 -8.82
C ASP A 222 -20.10 9.84 -9.13
N MET A 223 -19.81 8.52 -9.14
CA MET A 223 -18.48 7.99 -9.42
C MET A 223 -18.22 7.92 -10.92
N SER A 224 -17.03 8.38 -11.32
CA SER A 224 -16.50 8.21 -12.68
C SER A 224 -15.35 7.21 -12.66
N VAL A 225 -15.69 5.92 -12.77
CA VAL A 225 -14.74 4.81 -12.70
C VAL A 225 -14.27 4.42 -14.10
N SER A 226 -12.98 4.14 -14.26
CA SER A 226 -12.38 3.65 -15.49
C SER A 226 -11.45 2.46 -15.20
N LEU A 227 -11.60 1.39 -15.98
CA LEU A 227 -10.69 0.23 -15.96
C LEU A 227 -9.54 0.36 -16.99
N GLU A 228 -9.49 1.47 -17.73
CA GLU A 228 -8.49 1.71 -18.78
C GLU A 228 -7.07 1.72 -18.18
N PRO A 229 -6.18 0.79 -18.60
CA PRO A 229 -4.85 0.67 -17.98
C PRO A 229 -3.98 1.93 -18.12
N SER A 230 -4.20 2.74 -19.16
CA SER A 230 -3.50 4.00 -19.40
C SER A 230 -3.79 5.08 -18.34
N LYS A 231 -4.93 4.98 -17.63
CA LYS A 231 -5.36 5.92 -16.59
C LYS A 231 -4.97 5.48 -15.18
N SER A 232 -4.47 4.27 -14.99
CA SER A 232 -4.13 3.77 -13.66
C SER A 232 -2.97 4.58 -13.05
N VAL A 233 -3.17 5.09 -11.83
CA VAL A 233 -2.11 5.77 -11.06
C VAL A 233 -1.20 4.77 -10.35
N VAL A 234 -1.70 3.55 -10.10
CA VAL A 234 -0.94 2.43 -9.53
C VAL A 234 -0.34 1.63 -10.69
N PRO A 235 0.97 1.35 -10.68
CA PRO A 235 1.59 0.50 -11.68
C PRO A 235 0.97 -0.90 -11.71
N ALA A 236 0.66 -1.38 -12.92
CA ALA A 236 0.23 -2.76 -13.11
C ALA A 236 1.41 -3.70 -12.81
N THR A 237 1.31 -4.43 -11.70
CA THR A 237 2.31 -5.41 -11.27
C THR A 237 1.78 -6.83 -11.45
N ALA A 238 2.63 -7.78 -11.85
CA ALA A 238 2.27 -9.19 -11.97
C ALA A 238 2.14 -9.88 -10.60
N GLY A 239 2.69 -9.27 -9.55
CA GLY A 239 2.64 -9.80 -8.19
C GLY A 239 3.68 -10.89 -7.92
N ILE A 240 3.86 -11.23 -6.64
CA ILE A 240 4.92 -12.15 -6.21
C ILE A 240 4.67 -13.63 -6.54
N HIS A 241 3.41 -13.98 -6.83
CA HIS A 241 3.00 -15.32 -7.24
C HIS A 241 2.96 -15.51 -8.75
N CYS A 242 3.35 -14.49 -9.54
CA CYS A 242 3.41 -14.66 -10.97
C CYS A 242 4.38 -15.79 -11.36
N VAL A 243 4.03 -16.51 -12.42
CA VAL A 243 4.92 -17.53 -12.97
C VAL A 243 6.14 -16.83 -13.52
N VAL A 244 7.29 -17.10 -12.91
CA VAL A 244 8.59 -16.60 -13.39
C VAL A 244 8.81 -17.08 -14.82
N LYS A 245 8.73 -16.15 -15.78
CA LYS A 245 8.84 -16.45 -17.21
C LYS A 245 10.30 -16.60 -17.65
N SER A 246 11.25 -16.20 -16.81
CA SER A 246 12.68 -16.17 -17.14
C SER A 246 13.60 -16.28 -15.93
N GLN A 247 14.80 -16.81 -16.12
CA GLN A 247 15.88 -16.74 -15.12
C GLN A 247 16.54 -15.34 -15.04
N GLU A 248 16.10 -14.42 -15.90
CA GLU A 248 16.57 -13.04 -15.95
C GLU A 248 15.61 -12.10 -15.23
N SER A 249 16.14 -11.42 -14.21
CA SER A 249 15.47 -10.35 -13.48
C SER A 249 16.36 -9.11 -13.36
N ALA A 250 15.74 -7.95 -13.33
CA ALA A 250 16.41 -6.66 -13.15
C ALA A 250 15.71 -5.85 -12.05
N LEU A 251 16.50 -5.10 -11.28
CA LEU A 251 16.02 -4.08 -10.36
C LEU A 251 16.47 -2.72 -10.87
N VAL A 252 15.52 -1.79 -10.96
CA VAL A 252 15.79 -0.38 -11.28
C VAL A 252 15.35 0.44 -10.08
N ALA A 253 16.25 1.25 -9.52
CA ALA A 253 15.95 2.12 -8.38
C ALA A 253 16.06 3.58 -8.79
N PHE A 254 15.08 4.41 -8.43
CA PHE A 254 15.07 5.86 -8.64
C PHE A 254 15.20 6.57 -7.30
N PHE A 255 16.20 7.45 -7.19
CA PHE A 255 16.51 8.16 -5.94
C PHE A 255 15.79 9.50 -5.86
N SER A 256 15.38 9.89 -4.65
CA SER A 256 14.68 11.15 -4.39
C SER A 256 15.46 12.37 -4.88
N ASP A 257 14.79 13.15 -5.74
CA ASP A 257 15.21 14.45 -6.23
C ASP A 257 14.02 15.36 -6.60
N GLY A 258 12.83 15.03 -6.09
CA GLY A 258 11.57 15.70 -6.41
C GLY A 258 10.93 15.31 -7.75
N GLN A 259 11.58 14.50 -8.60
CA GLN A 259 11.05 14.07 -9.91
C GLN A 259 11.10 12.54 -10.12
N HIS A 260 11.69 11.82 -9.17
CA HIS A 260 11.87 10.38 -9.20
C HIS A 260 10.60 9.53 -9.40
N HIS A 261 9.43 9.97 -8.91
CA HIS A 261 8.15 9.28 -9.16
C HIS A 261 7.76 9.33 -10.64
N ASP A 262 7.85 10.50 -11.26
CA ASP A 262 7.47 10.68 -12.67
C ASP A 262 8.44 9.97 -13.60
N ARG A 263 9.73 9.93 -13.25
CA ARG A 263 10.71 9.10 -13.96
C ARG A 263 10.40 7.62 -13.80
N ALA A 264 10.03 7.14 -12.61
CA ALA A 264 9.65 5.75 -12.41
C ALA A 264 8.40 5.38 -13.24
N ARG A 265 7.36 6.22 -13.25
CA ARG A 265 6.16 6.02 -14.09
C ARG A 265 6.49 5.98 -15.58
N SER A 266 7.27 6.95 -16.06
CA SER A 266 7.67 7.03 -17.46
C SER A 266 8.54 5.84 -17.87
N PHE A 267 9.46 5.41 -16.99
CA PHE A 267 10.26 4.21 -17.19
C PHE A 267 9.41 2.94 -17.30
N ILE A 268 8.34 2.81 -16.50
CA ILE A 268 7.42 1.65 -16.59
C ILE A 268 6.74 1.58 -17.95
N ARG A 269 6.24 2.71 -18.45
CA ARG A 269 5.65 2.80 -19.80
C ARG A 269 6.67 2.40 -20.86
N ASP A 270 7.83 3.02 -20.85
CA ASP A 270 8.85 2.82 -21.89
C ASP A 270 9.45 1.40 -21.84
N MET A 271 9.55 0.78 -20.66
CA MET A 271 9.95 -0.62 -20.52
C MET A 271 8.96 -1.58 -21.17
N LYS A 272 7.65 -1.32 -21.00
CA LYS A 272 6.59 -2.13 -21.62
C LYS A 272 6.63 -2.03 -23.14
N GLU A 273 6.91 -0.85 -23.68
CA GLU A 273 7.09 -0.63 -25.13
C GLU A 273 8.38 -1.29 -25.66
N ALA A 274 9.48 -1.14 -24.93
CA ALA A 274 10.79 -1.67 -25.33
C ALA A 274 10.87 -3.20 -25.25
N ASN A 275 10.16 -3.83 -24.31
CA ASN A 275 10.10 -5.28 -24.15
C ASN A 275 8.76 -5.74 -23.56
N PRO A 276 7.76 -6.07 -24.39
CA PRO A 276 6.47 -6.58 -23.94
C PRO A 276 6.53 -7.91 -23.16
N GLN A 277 7.63 -8.67 -23.26
CA GLN A 277 7.83 -9.90 -22.49
C GLN A 277 8.39 -9.63 -21.08
N SER A 278 8.83 -8.39 -20.81
CA SER A 278 9.30 -7.96 -19.50
C SER A 278 8.12 -7.57 -18.63
N GLN A 279 7.88 -8.33 -17.57
CA GLN A 279 6.81 -8.04 -16.61
C GLN A 279 7.37 -7.29 -15.41
N LEU A 280 6.69 -6.21 -15.02
CA LEU A 280 6.91 -5.58 -13.72
C LEU A 280 6.32 -6.51 -12.66
N ILE A 281 7.16 -7.12 -11.84
CA ILE A 281 6.76 -8.08 -10.82
C ILE A 281 6.23 -7.36 -9.60
N GLN A 282 6.96 -6.35 -9.15
CA GLN A 282 6.62 -5.52 -8.01
C GLN A 282 7.28 -4.15 -8.15
N ALA A 283 6.64 -3.15 -7.55
CA ALA A 283 7.22 -1.86 -7.26
C ALA A 283 7.24 -1.68 -5.75
N GLN A 284 8.16 -0.88 -5.23
CA GLN A 284 8.19 -0.50 -3.82
C GLN A 284 8.81 0.89 -3.67
N GLU A 285 8.31 1.70 -2.75
CA GLU A 285 8.89 2.94 -2.30
C GLU A 285 9.22 2.85 -0.81
N LEU A 286 10.48 3.10 -0.46
CA LEU A 286 10.96 2.92 0.91
C LEU A 286 12.16 3.82 1.22
N TYR A 287 12.34 4.12 2.50
CA TYR A 287 13.55 4.76 3.01
C TYR A 287 14.58 3.69 3.31
N LEU A 288 15.77 3.82 2.73
CA LEU A 288 16.87 2.87 2.93
C LEU A 288 17.76 3.32 4.09
N THR A 289 18.21 2.37 4.91
CA THR A 289 19.41 2.59 5.75
C THR A 289 20.67 2.45 4.90
N LYS A 290 21.83 2.89 5.43
CA LYS A 290 23.11 2.71 4.74
C LYS A 290 23.44 1.23 4.55
N GLU A 291 23.12 0.42 5.55
CA GLU A 291 23.30 -1.03 5.54
C GLU A 291 22.41 -1.68 4.46
N ASP A 292 21.15 -1.25 4.34
CA ASP A 292 20.24 -1.72 3.30
C ASP A 292 20.71 -1.33 1.91
N ALA A 293 21.11 -0.07 1.72
CA ALA A 293 21.63 0.41 0.44
C ALA A 293 22.90 -0.35 0.03
N GLN A 294 23.83 -0.57 0.96
CA GLN A 294 25.04 -1.35 0.68
C GLN A 294 24.71 -2.81 0.33
N ARG A 295 23.77 -3.42 1.06
CA ARG A 295 23.32 -4.81 0.80
C ARG A 295 22.64 -4.94 -0.56
N VAL A 296 21.71 -4.03 -0.88
CA VAL A 296 20.91 -4.06 -2.10
C VAL A 296 21.73 -3.64 -3.31
N PHE A 297 22.42 -2.50 -3.26
CA PHE A 297 23.18 -1.99 -4.41
C PHE A 297 24.57 -2.60 -4.55
N GLN A 298 25.04 -3.35 -3.54
CA GLN A 298 26.40 -3.92 -3.49
C GLN A 298 27.51 -2.88 -3.69
N SER A 299 27.23 -1.64 -3.28
CA SER A 299 28.13 -0.50 -3.46
C SER A 299 27.90 0.53 -2.36
N PRO A 300 28.96 1.10 -1.76
CA PRO A 300 28.84 2.16 -0.77
C PRO A 300 28.47 3.52 -1.40
N ASN A 301 28.55 3.66 -2.73
CA ASN A 301 28.41 4.95 -3.43
C ASN A 301 27.00 5.55 -3.34
N TYR A 302 26.03 4.80 -2.84
CA TYR A 302 24.65 5.26 -2.70
C TYR A 302 24.33 5.81 -1.31
N ALA A 303 25.25 5.71 -0.34
CA ALA A 303 25.00 6.04 1.07
C ALA A 303 24.56 7.49 1.30
N ASP A 304 25.04 8.44 0.50
CA ASP A 304 24.68 9.85 0.62
C ASP A 304 23.34 10.13 -0.08
N ILE A 305 23.13 9.59 -1.28
CA ILE A 305 21.94 9.93 -2.07
C ILE A 305 20.65 9.35 -1.48
N ILE A 306 20.72 8.20 -0.79
CA ILE A 306 19.56 7.65 -0.08
C ILE A 306 19.07 8.53 1.09
N THR A 307 19.90 9.47 1.56
CA THR A 307 19.48 10.42 2.61
C THR A 307 18.61 11.55 2.07
N MET A 308 18.51 11.70 0.74
CA MET A 308 17.71 12.74 0.08
C MET A 308 16.20 12.43 0.10
N GLY A 309 15.80 11.21 0.49
CA GLY A 309 14.40 10.83 0.60
C GLY A 309 14.17 9.35 0.33
N SER A 310 12.94 9.00 -0.01
CA SER A 310 12.55 7.65 -0.40
C SER A 310 13.22 7.23 -1.71
N VAL A 311 13.28 5.91 -1.92
CA VAL A 311 13.77 5.29 -3.14
C VAL A 311 12.68 4.41 -3.73
N VAL A 312 12.37 4.61 -5.00
CA VAL A 312 11.42 3.77 -5.75
C VAL A 312 12.19 2.65 -6.44
N GLY A 313 11.97 1.41 -6.01
CA GLY A 313 12.51 0.20 -6.63
C GLY A 313 11.47 -0.49 -7.52
N LEU A 314 11.87 -0.85 -8.73
CA LEU A 314 11.05 -1.57 -9.70
C LEU A 314 11.74 -2.89 -10.06
N GLU A 315 11.09 -4.02 -9.75
CA GLU A 315 11.61 -5.33 -10.09
C GLU A 315 10.91 -5.91 -11.31
N TYR A 316 11.69 -6.26 -12.32
CA TYR A 316 11.23 -6.88 -13.55
C TYR A 316 11.74 -8.30 -13.71
N ASN A 317 10.94 -9.15 -14.34
CA ASN A 317 11.33 -10.48 -14.80
C ASN A 317 10.89 -10.68 -16.26
N GLY A 318 11.74 -11.33 -17.05
CA GLY A 318 11.43 -11.66 -18.43
C GLY A 318 12.67 -11.86 -19.29
N PRO A 319 12.55 -12.53 -20.45
CA PRO A 319 13.66 -12.66 -21.38
C PRO A 319 14.13 -11.27 -21.87
N GLY A 320 15.42 -10.98 -21.79
CA GLY A 320 16.02 -9.73 -22.27
C GLY A 320 15.67 -8.50 -21.41
N THR A 321 15.04 -8.68 -20.25
CA THR A 321 14.62 -7.59 -19.35
C THR A 321 15.79 -6.69 -18.94
N PHE A 322 16.96 -7.24 -18.60
CA PHE A 322 18.10 -6.40 -18.19
C PHE A 322 18.63 -5.57 -19.35
N VAL A 323 18.72 -6.17 -20.54
CA VAL A 323 19.19 -5.48 -21.76
C VAL A 323 18.22 -4.36 -22.15
N ALA A 324 16.91 -4.60 -22.02
CA ALA A 324 15.91 -3.56 -22.24
C ALA A 324 16.07 -2.41 -21.23
N ALA A 325 16.20 -2.73 -19.94
CA ALA A 325 16.43 -1.72 -18.90
C ALA A 325 17.71 -0.92 -19.14
N GLN A 326 18.80 -1.54 -19.59
CA GLN A 326 20.04 -0.83 -19.95
C GLN A 326 19.86 0.19 -21.07
N LYS A 327 18.92 -0.06 -22.01
CA LYS A 327 18.62 0.87 -23.11
C LYS A 327 17.69 2.01 -22.67
N VAL A 328 16.74 1.72 -21.78
CA VAL A 328 15.73 2.68 -21.32
C VAL A 328 16.27 3.58 -20.20
N CYS A 329 17.04 3.04 -19.25
CA CYS A 329 17.56 3.79 -18.09
C CYS A 329 18.23 5.13 -18.46
N PRO A 330 19.12 5.22 -19.47
CA PRO A 330 19.80 6.47 -19.81
C PRO A 330 18.87 7.65 -20.14
N LEU A 331 17.61 7.40 -20.55
CA LEU A 331 16.62 8.45 -20.80
C LEU A 331 16.21 9.21 -19.51
N TYR A 332 16.52 8.64 -18.34
CA TYR A 332 16.06 9.08 -17.03
C TYR A 332 17.21 9.33 -16.04
N CYS A 333 18.46 9.29 -16.50
CA CYS A 333 19.67 9.33 -15.66
C CYS A 333 20.57 10.55 -15.91
N TYR A 334 20.00 11.73 -16.12
CA TYR A 334 20.75 12.96 -16.45
C TYR A 334 21.08 13.80 -15.24
#